data_AF-A0A3B0WX77-F1
#
_entry.id   AF-A0A3B0WX77-F1
#
_cell.length_a   1.000
_cell.length_b   1.000
_cell.length_c   1.000
_cell.angle_alpha   90.00
_cell.angle_beta   90.00
_cell.angle_gamma   90.00
#
_symmetry.space_group_name_H-M   'P 1'
#
loop_
_entity.id
_entity.type
_entity.pdbx_description
1 polymer ?
#
loop_
_entity_poly.entity_id
_entity_poly.type
_entity_poly.pdbx_seq_one_letter_code
_entity_poly.pdbx_strand_id
1 'polypeptide(L)'
;MIFFEKWLLPPTCVLTGEPAEHFDLSQTLVDALQRPDEVCPVCCEPSLKVGGEKNLCGACLTQPPAFCRTQVGFYFEGALSEL
;
A
#
# COMPACT_ATOMS: atom_id res chain seq x y z
N MET A 1 25.45 11.15 -1.94
CA MET A 1 26.57 10.99 -1.00
C MET A 1 26.00 10.47 0.32
N ILE A 2 25.82 9.14 0.47
CA ILE A 2 25.02 8.54 1.58
C ILE A 2 25.72 7.31 2.20
N PHE A 3 26.92 6.94 1.71
CA PHE A 3 27.54 5.66 2.11
C PHE A 3 27.97 5.62 3.59
N PHE A 4 28.47 6.74 4.13
CA PHE A 4 28.99 6.78 5.50
C PHE A 4 27.88 6.81 6.57
N GLU A 5 26.76 7.48 6.28
CA GLU A 5 25.61 7.54 7.19
C GLU A 5 25.01 6.14 7.43
N LYS A 6 24.86 5.33 6.39
CA LYS A 6 24.36 3.96 6.51
C LYS A 6 25.28 3.03 7.32
N TRP A 7 26.55 3.40 7.51
CA TRP A 7 27.50 2.63 8.33
C TRP A 7 27.42 3.01 9.81
N LEU A 8 27.18 4.28 10.10
CA LEU A 8 26.94 4.79 11.46
C LEU A 8 25.54 4.47 11.98
N LEU A 9 24.55 4.51 11.10
CA LEU A 9 23.13 4.28 11.37
C LEU A 9 22.61 3.29 10.33
N PRO A 10 22.86 1.99 10.52
CA PRO A 10 22.37 0.99 9.59
C PRO A 10 20.84 1.04 9.56
N PRO A 11 20.23 1.02 8.37
CA PRO A 11 18.79 0.94 8.24
C PRO A 11 18.28 -0.31 8.95
N THR A 12 17.33 -0.12 9.85
CA THR A 12 16.68 -1.17 10.62
C THR A 12 15.18 -1.00 10.54
N CYS A 13 14.46 -2.10 10.65
CA CYS A 13 13.02 -2.09 10.68
C CYS A 13 12.55 -1.43 11.98
N VAL A 14 11.66 -0.45 11.87
CA VAL A 14 11.11 0.28 13.02
C VAL A 14 10.25 -0.60 13.94
N LEU A 15 9.68 -1.70 13.42
CA LEU A 15 8.84 -2.62 14.17
C LEU A 15 9.62 -3.79 14.80
N THR A 16 10.54 -4.41 14.03
CA THR A 16 11.23 -5.63 14.46
C THR A 16 12.69 -5.42 14.85
N GLY A 17 13.29 -4.29 14.46
CA GLY A 17 14.73 -4.01 14.62
C GLY A 17 15.64 -4.80 13.66
N GLU A 18 15.08 -5.64 12.79
CA GLU A 18 15.85 -6.39 11.79
C GLU A 18 16.51 -5.46 10.77
N PRO A 19 17.60 -5.88 10.09
CA PRO A 19 18.18 -5.11 9.01
C PRO A 19 17.15 -4.81 7.92
N ALA A 20 17.07 -3.55 7.51
CA ALA A 20 16.30 -3.13 6.34
C ALA A 20 17.25 -2.59 5.28
N GLU A 21 16.88 -2.64 4.00
CA GLU A 21 17.79 -2.19 2.93
C GLU A 21 17.48 -0.77 2.45
N HIS A 22 16.20 -0.51 2.19
CA HIS A 22 15.72 0.68 1.47
C HIS A 22 14.63 1.45 2.22
N PHE A 23 13.86 0.79 3.08
CA PHE A 23 12.72 1.35 3.81
C PHE A 23 12.89 1.14 5.32
N ASP A 24 12.06 1.81 6.14
CA ASP A 24 12.02 1.58 7.59
C ASP A 24 11.31 0.27 7.98
N LEU A 25 11.01 -0.60 7.01
CA LEU A 25 10.43 -1.92 7.19
C LEU A 25 11.36 -2.99 6.64
N SER A 26 11.45 -4.14 7.33
CA SER A 26 12.18 -5.29 6.80
C SER A 26 11.51 -5.81 5.53
N GLN A 27 12.29 -6.40 4.63
CA GLN A 27 11.76 -6.92 3.36
C GLN A 27 10.65 -7.96 3.59
N THR A 28 10.80 -8.79 4.63
CA THR A 28 9.78 -9.77 5.04
C THR A 28 8.43 -9.12 5.37
N LEU A 29 8.43 -7.97 6.08
CA LEU A 29 7.19 -7.25 6.35
C LEU A 29 6.61 -6.63 5.09
N VAL A 30 7.44 -6.03 4.24
CA VAL A 30 7.01 -5.46 2.95
C VAL A 30 6.36 -6.52 2.07
N ASP A 31 6.95 -7.71 2.01
CA ASP A 31 6.43 -8.83 1.21
C ASP A 31 5.13 -9.40 1.77
N ALA A 32 4.89 -9.26 3.07
CA ALA A 32 3.64 -9.66 3.73
C ALA A 32 2.50 -8.65 3.53
N LEU A 33 2.80 -7.41 3.11
CA LEU A 33 1.76 -6.40 2.89
C LEU A 33 0.89 -6.75 1.68
N GLN A 34 -0.42 -6.79 1.91
CA GLN A 34 -1.38 -7.09 0.86
C GLN A 34 -1.72 -5.85 0.04
N ARG A 35 -1.61 -5.98 -1.29
CA ARG A 35 -2.01 -4.95 -2.24
C ARG A 35 -3.47 -5.14 -2.68
N PRO A 36 -4.27 -4.07 -2.77
CA PRO A 36 -5.66 -4.20 -3.23
C PRO A 36 -5.74 -4.43 -4.75
N ASP A 37 -6.24 -5.60 -5.16
CA ASP A 37 -6.38 -5.97 -6.58
C ASP A 37 -7.81 -5.87 -7.13
N GLU A 38 -8.83 -5.93 -6.26
CA GLU A 38 -10.26 -5.97 -6.64
C GLU A 38 -11.03 -4.78 -6.10
N VAL A 39 -10.51 -3.59 -6.38
CA VAL A 39 -11.06 -2.32 -5.90
C VAL A 39 -11.49 -1.41 -7.04
N CYS A 40 -12.47 -0.56 -6.75
CA CYS A 40 -12.87 0.52 -7.64
C CYS A 40 -11.66 1.45 -7.90
N PRO A 41 -11.30 1.76 -9.15
CA PRO A 41 -10.16 2.63 -9.43
C PRO A 41 -10.38 4.08 -9.01
N VAL A 42 -11.64 4.46 -8.75
CA VAL A 42 -12.00 5.82 -8.35
C VAL A 42 -11.93 5.97 -6.84
N CYS A 43 -12.64 5.16 -6.05
CA CYS A 43 -12.70 5.31 -4.60
C CYS A 43 -11.87 4.28 -3.80
N CYS A 44 -11.26 3.29 -4.45
CA CYS A 44 -10.55 2.17 -3.79
C CYS A 44 -11.38 1.29 -2.85
N GLU A 45 -12.71 1.41 -2.85
CA GLU A 45 -13.60 0.45 -2.19
C GLU A 45 -13.63 -0.90 -2.94
N PRO A 46 -13.90 -2.02 -2.25
CA PRO A 46 -14.09 -3.32 -2.88
C PRO A 46 -15.13 -3.25 -4.01
N SER A 47 -14.79 -3.80 -5.18
CA SER A 47 -15.66 -3.81 -6.35
C SER A 47 -15.72 -5.19 -6.96
N LEU A 48 -16.93 -5.65 -7.31
CA LEU A 48 -17.10 -6.92 -8.01
C LEU A 48 -16.57 -6.77 -9.45
N LYS A 49 -15.65 -7.65 -9.85
CA LYS A 49 -15.23 -7.77 -11.25
C LYS A 49 -16.38 -8.36 -12.08
N VAL A 50 -17.27 -7.51 -12.59
CA VAL A 50 -18.32 -7.92 -13.54
C VAL A 50 -17.79 -7.83 -14.97
N GLY A 51 -17.24 -8.92 -15.51
CA GLY A 51 -16.91 -9.00 -16.95
C GLY A 51 -15.50 -8.57 -17.36
N GLY A 52 -14.51 -8.64 -16.46
CA GLY A 52 -13.08 -8.60 -16.84
C GLY A 52 -12.46 -7.21 -17.01
N GLU A 53 -13.25 -6.13 -17.00
CA GLU A 53 -12.74 -4.75 -17.02
C GLU A 53 -12.83 -4.09 -15.62
N LYS A 54 -12.08 -3.00 -15.41
CA LYS A 54 -12.02 -2.25 -14.14
C LYS A 54 -13.38 -1.63 -13.82
N ASN A 55 -14.26 -2.39 -13.20
CA ASN A 55 -15.61 -1.96 -12.92
C ASN A 55 -15.62 -0.95 -11.77
N LEU A 56 -16.13 0.23 -12.08
CA LEU A 56 -16.51 1.23 -11.09
C LEU A 56 -17.55 0.63 -10.14
N CYS A 57 -17.44 0.94 -8.85
CA CYS A 57 -18.48 0.58 -7.91
C CYS A 57 -19.77 1.38 -8.19
N GLY A 58 -20.92 0.86 -7.76
CA GLY A 58 -22.22 1.53 -7.94
C GLY A 58 -22.29 2.92 -7.32
N ALA A 59 -21.55 3.15 -6.23
CA ALA A 59 -21.45 4.46 -5.58
C ALA A 59 -20.80 5.49 -6.51
N CYS A 60 -19.63 5.17 -7.09
CA CYS A 60 -18.94 6.08 -8.02
C CYS A 60 -19.70 6.28 -9.34
N LEU A 61 -20.51 5.31 -9.77
CA LEU A 61 -21.39 5.47 -10.93
C LEU A 61 -22.56 6.41 -10.64
N THR A 62 -23.16 6.30 -9.45
CA THR A 62 -24.35 7.08 -9.08
C THR A 62 -23.98 8.51 -8.67
N GLN A 63 -22.88 8.66 -7.95
CA GLN A 63 -22.37 9.93 -7.46
C GLN A 63 -20.87 10.00 -7.69
N PRO A 64 -20.44 10.44 -8.89
CA PRO A 64 -19.03 10.57 -9.22
C PRO A 64 -18.35 11.56 -8.26
N PRO A 65 -17.24 11.19 -7.62
CA PRO A 65 -16.46 12.13 -6.82
C PRO A 65 -15.74 13.16 -7.70
N ALA A 66 -15.22 14.23 -7.08
CA ALA A 66 -14.51 15.31 -7.78
C ALA A 66 -13.14 14.89 -8.38
N PHE A 67 -12.75 13.63 -8.22
CA PHE A 67 -11.48 13.06 -8.69
C PHE A 67 -11.74 11.84 -9.58
N CYS A 68 -10.85 11.61 -10.54
CA CYS A 68 -10.99 10.53 -11.51
C CYS A 68 -10.33 9.22 -11.08
N ARG A 69 -9.47 9.24 -10.06
CA ARG A 69 -8.71 8.07 -9.62
C ARG A 69 -8.19 8.22 -8.19
N THR A 70 -8.20 7.13 -7.45
CA THR A 70 -7.49 6.97 -6.19
C THR A 70 -6.46 5.84 -6.33
N GLN A 71 -5.35 5.94 -5.60
CA GLN A 71 -4.34 4.89 -5.51
C GLN A 71 -4.11 4.57 -4.04
N VAL A 72 -4.24 3.29 -3.71
CA VAL A 72 -3.89 2.76 -2.40
C VAL A 72 -2.74 1.77 -2.58
N GLY A 73 -1.69 1.92 -1.78
CA GLY A 73 -0.52 1.06 -1.88
C GLY A 73 -0.76 -0.32 -1.28
N PHE A 74 -1.42 -0.36 -0.12
CA PHE A 74 -1.62 -1.56 0.70
C PHE A 74 -2.89 -1.43 1.53
N TYR A 75 -3.49 -2.54 1.95
CA TYR A 75 -4.50 -2.52 3.01
C TYR A 75 -3.88 -2.07 4.33
N PHE A 76 -4.60 -1.23 5.09
CA PHE A 76 -4.13 -0.74 6.38
C PHE A 76 -4.38 -1.78 7.48
N GLU A 77 -3.60 -2.86 7.43
CA GLU A 77 -3.69 -4.02 8.31
C GLU A 77 -2.28 -4.53 8.69
N GLY A 78 -2.20 -5.38 9.72
CA GLY A 78 -0.95 -5.99 10.16
C GLY A 78 0.09 -4.94 10.54
N ALA A 79 1.30 -5.06 9.99
CA ALA A 79 2.42 -4.16 10.28
C ALA A 79 2.08 -2.67 10.04
N LEU A 80 1.21 -2.34 9.08
CA LEU A 80 0.84 -0.93 8.84
C LEU A 80 -0.04 -0.34 9.94
N SER A 81 -0.76 -1.18 10.69
CA SER A 81 -1.59 -0.73 11.82
C SER A 81 -0.78 -0.45 13.09
N GLU A 82 0.49 -0.84 13.12
CA GLU A 82 1.40 -0.66 14.26
C GLU A 82 2.41 0.49 14.06
N LEU A 83 2.37 1.15 12.90
CA LEU A 83 3.16 2.34 12.55
C LEU A 83 2.43 3.64 12.95
#